data_AF-A0A2D8NBA3-F1
#
_entry.id   AF-A0A2D8NBA3-F1
#
_cell.length_a   1.000
_cell.length_b   1.000
_cell.length_c   1.000
_cell.angle_alpha   90.00
_cell.angle_beta   90.00
_cell.angle_gamma   90.00
#
_symmetry.space_group_name_H-M   'P 1'
#
loop_
_entity.id
_entity.type
_entity.pdbx_description
1 polymer ?
#
loop_
_entity_poly.entity_id
_entity_poly.type
_entity_poly.pdbx_seq_one_letter_code
_entity_poly.pdbx_strand_id
1 'polypeptide(L)'
;MKKLNFIIILIGIAILSRLIPHPPNFTPITAIALFSTIHFKNKILTYLIPIIGLLISDLILGLSMVNLFVYLSFIAITFIGFKFQKINNYSILLSSTTFFIVSNFGVWILGYPKTIEGFILCYYMALPFFVYTIMGDLFYSYAMKYGLRYALNKKIVISD
;
A
#
# COMPACT_ATOMS: atom_id res chain seq x y z
N MET A 1 0.04 6.01 -23.98
CA MET A 1 0.39 6.88 -22.83
C MET A 1 1.85 6.62 -22.48
N LYS A 2 2.70 7.64 -22.36
CA LYS A 2 4.10 7.44 -21.99
C LYS A 2 4.20 6.85 -20.57
N LYS A 3 5.18 5.97 -20.33
CA LYS A 3 5.46 5.35 -19.03
C LYS A 3 5.48 6.35 -17.86
N LEU A 4 6.09 7.52 -18.07
CA LEU A 4 6.17 8.59 -17.07
C LEU A 4 4.78 9.10 -16.65
N ASN A 5 3.88 9.32 -17.60
CA ASN A 5 2.52 9.79 -17.31
C ASN A 5 1.76 8.78 -16.45
N PHE A 6 1.96 7.49 -16.71
CA PHE A 6 1.31 6.45 -15.93
C PHE A 6 1.80 6.41 -14.48
N ILE A 7 3.11 6.58 -14.27
CA ILE A 7 3.70 6.69 -12.93
C ILE A 7 3.12 7.89 -12.18
N ILE A 8 3.03 9.04 -12.84
CA ILE A 8 2.45 10.27 -12.26
C ILE A 8 0.99 10.03 -11.85
N ILE A 9 0.20 9.35 -12.68
CA ILE A 9 -1.19 9.00 -12.36
C ILE A 9 -1.27 8.09 -11.14
N LEU A 10 -0.43 7.06 -11.04
CA LEU A 10 -0.43 6.17 -9.88
C LEU A 10 -0.08 6.91 -8.59
N ILE A 11 0.94 7.78 -8.61
CA ILE A 11 1.32 8.62 -7.47
C ILE A 11 0.18 9.59 -7.12
N GLY A 12 -0.44 10.22 -8.12
CA GLY A 12 -1.58 11.11 -7.92
C GLY A 12 -2.77 10.39 -7.27
N ILE A 13 -3.10 9.17 -7.72
CA ILE A 13 -4.13 8.34 -7.09
C ILE A 13 -3.76 8.02 -5.64
N ALA A 14 -2.51 7.65 -5.36
CA ALA A 14 -2.05 7.37 -3.99
C ALA A 14 -2.20 8.58 -3.06
N ILE A 15 -1.88 9.78 -3.55
CA ILE A 15 -2.00 11.02 -2.76
C ILE A 15 -3.48 11.37 -2.54
N LEU A 16 -4.25 11.52 -3.62
CA LEU A 16 -5.63 11.98 -3.56
C LEU A 16 -6.52 11.05 -2.74
N SER A 17 -6.34 9.73 -2.90
CA SER A 17 -7.09 8.74 -2.14
C SER A 17 -6.87 8.81 -0.63
N ARG A 18 -5.76 9.40 -0.16
CA ARG A 18 -5.50 9.61 1.28
C ARG A 18 -6.00 10.95 1.80
N LEU A 19 -6.20 11.93 0.92
CA LEU A 19 -6.65 13.28 1.29
C LEU A 19 -8.17 13.41 1.34
N ILE A 20 -8.88 12.54 0.62
CA ILE A 20 -10.36 12.49 0.61
C ILE A 20 -10.83 11.71 1.86
N PRO A 21 -11.99 12.04 2.47
CA PRO A 21 -12.54 11.23 3.55
C PRO A 21 -12.77 9.77 3.13
N HIS A 22 -12.12 8.85 3.83
CA HIS A 22 -12.22 7.41 3.59
C HIS A 22 -12.12 6.63 4.91
N PRO A 23 -12.58 5.37 4.98
CA PRO A 23 -12.34 4.52 6.14
C PRO A 23 -10.84 4.32 6.40
N PRO A 24 -10.40 4.14 7.65
CA PRO A 24 -8.99 3.96 7.97
C PRO A 24 -8.33 2.87 7.12
N ASN A 25 -7.12 3.13 6.62
CA ASN A 25 -6.33 2.23 5.76
C ASN A 25 -6.98 1.80 4.42
N PHE A 26 -8.22 2.21 4.12
CA PHE A 26 -8.89 1.88 2.87
C PHE A 26 -8.35 2.74 1.72
N THR A 27 -7.15 2.39 1.23
CA THR A 27 -6.41 3.17 0.25
C THR A 27 -5.74 2.26 -0.80
N PRO A 28 -5.43 2.75 -2.01
CA PRO A 28 -4.89 1.94 -3.11
C PRO A 28 -3.39 1.66 -2.99
N ILE A 29 -2.71 2.01 -1.90
CA ILE A 29 -1.24 2.02 -1.84
C ILE A 29 -0.67 0.60 -1.94
N THR A 30 -1.29 -0.39 -1.27
CA THR A 30 -0.89 -1.80 -1.37
C THR A 30 -1.07 -2.32 -2.79
N ALA A 31 -2.19 -1.97 -3.42
CA ALA A 31 -2.45 -2.32 -4.81
C ALA A 31 -1.39 -1.73 -5.73
N ILE A 32 -1.03 -0.45 -5.54
CA ILE A 32 0.02 0.24 -6.30
C ILE A 32 1.39 -0.42 -6.10
N ALA A 33 1.74 -0.82 -4.87
CA ALA A 33 3.00 -1.49 -4.57
C ALA A 33 3.08 -2.88 -5.24
N LEU A 34 2.03 -3.70 -5.15
CA LEU A 34 1.98 -5.00 -5.82
C LEU A 34 1.98 -4.83 -7.35
N PHE A 35 1.16 -3.92 -7.85
CA PHE A 35 1.04 -3.64 -9.28
C PHE A 35 2.35 -3.13 -9.88
N SER A 36 3.05 -2.24 -9.18
CA SER A 36 4.29 -1.66 -9.69
C SER A 36 5.35 -2.74 -9.94
N THR A 37 5.46 -3.71 -9.03
CA THR A 37 6.44 -4.82 -9.13
C THR A 37 6.21 -5.74 -10.33
N ILE A 38 4.96 -5.89 -10.75
CA ILE A 38 4.57 -6.76 -11.87
C ILE A 38 4.79 -6.04 -13.20
N HIS A 39 4.56 -4.73 -13.25
CA HIS A 39 4.49 -3.98 -14.51
C HIS A 39 5.71 -3.12 -14.82
N PHE A 40 6.56 -2.80 -13.84
CA PHE A 40 7.78 -2.01 -14.08
C PHE A 40 9.05 -2.84 -13.94
N LYS A 41 9.89 -2.83 -14.99
CA LYS A 41 11.20 -3.52 -15.00
C LYS A 41 12.23 -2.90 -14.04
N ASN A 42 12.14 -1.61 -13.75
CA ASN A 42 13.12 -0.92 -12.91
C ASN A 42 12.75 -1.09 -11.42
N LYS A 43 13.55 -1.88 -10.69
CA LYS A 43 13.33 -2.19 -9.28
C LYS A 43 13.33 -0.95 -8.37
N ILE A 44 14.16 0.05 -8.65
CA ILE A 44 14.20 1.28 -7.84
C ILE A 44 12.85 1.99 -7.96
N LEU A 45 12.34 2.08 -9.18
CA LEU A 45 11.06 2.73 -9.44
C LEU A 45 9.89 2.04 -8.72
N THR A 46 9.87 0.71 -8.64
CA THR A 46 8.76 -0.02 -7.98
C THR A 46 8.65 0.30 -6.50
N TYR A 47 9.78 0.52 -5.81
CA TYR A 47 9.80 0.98 -4.42
C TYR A 47 9.44 2.46 -4.31
N LEU A 48 9.95 3.30 -5.22
CA LEU A 48 9.73 4.75 -5.16
C LEU A 48 8.26 5.14 -5.35
N ILE A 49 7.50 4.47 -6.22
CA ILE A 49 6.10 4.85 -6.50
C ILE A 49 5.23 4.89 -5.23
N PRO A 50 5.09 3.80 -4.44
CA PRO A 50 4.29 3.83 -3.23
C PRO A 50 4.91 4.73 -2.15
N ILE A 51 6.24 4.77 -2.01
CA ILE A 51 6.92 5.57 -0.99
C ILE A 51 6.79 7.07 -1.23
N ILE A 52 6.91 7.54 -2.47
CA ILE A 52 6.69 8.94 -2.82
C ILE A 52 5.23 9.32 -2.59
N GLY A 53 4.28 8.47 -2.97
CA GLY A 53 2.85 8.70 -2.70
C GLY A 53 2.57 8.86 -1.21
N LEU A 54 3.14 7.96 -0.38
CA LEU A 54 3.05 8.02 1.07
C LEU A 54 3.68 9.29 1.65
N LEU A 55 4.93 9.58 1.28
CA LEU A 55 5.67 10.72 1.81
C LEU A 55 4.99 12.05 1.50
N ILE A 56 4.57 12.26 0.25
CA ILE A 56 3.93 13.53 -0.15
C ILE A 56 2.61 13.72 0.59
N SER A 57 1.79 12.68 0.70
CA SER A 57 0.52 12.76 1.44
C SER A 57 0.74 12.96 2.94
N ASP A 58 1.77 12.34 3.53
CA ASP A 58 2.09 12.52 4.95
C ASP A 58 2.67 13.90 5.27
N LEU A 59 3.36 14.54 4.33
CA LEU A 59 3.74 15.96 4.47
C LEU A 59 2.53 16.90 4.56
N ILE A 60 1.39 16.49 4.00
CA ILE A 60 0.13 17.26 4.03
C ILE A 60 -0.69 16.89 5.28
N LEU A 61 -0.82 15.60 5.59
CA LEU A 61 -1.63 15.08 6.70
C LEU A 61 -0.94 15.23 8.07
N GLY A 62 0.38 15.35 8.09
CA GLY A 62 1.20 15.41 9.29
C GLY A 62 2.12 14.18 9.42
N LEU A 63 3.40 14.45 9.69
CA LEU A 63 4.40 13.42 9.93
C LEU A 63 4.45 13.00 11.40
N SER A 64 4.62 11.70 11.63
CA SER A 64 4.86 11.10 12.93
C SER A 64 5.94 10.02 12.84
N MET A 65 6.47 9.60 14.00
CA MET A 65 7.45 8.51 14.05
C MET A 65 6.86 7.16 13.60
N VAL A 66 5.52 7.00 13.65
CA VAL A 66 4.83 5.79 13.15
C VAL A 66 4.96 5.67 11.63
N ASN A 67 5.07 6.79 10.90
CA ASN A 67 5.20 6.77 9.43
C ASN A 67 6.44 6.00 8.97
N LEU A 68 7.52 5.96 9.77
CA LEU A 68 8.69 5.14 9.45
C LEU A 68 8.32 3.65 9.32
N PHE A 69 7.51 3.13 10.23
CA PHE A 69 7.05 1.74 10.21
C PHE A 69 6.08 1.49 9.05
N VAL A 70 5.26 2.48 8.70
CA VAL A 70 4.44 2.43 7.49
C VAL A 70 5.33 2.30 6.26
N TYR A 71 6.37 3.13 6.10
CA TYR A 71 7.27 3.05 4.95
C TYR A 71 8.02 1.72 4.89
N LEU A 72 8.51 1.21 6.02
CA LEU A 72 9.14 -0.11 6.11
C LEU A 72 8.19 -1.23 5.69
N SER A 73 6.92 -1.16 6.09
CA SER A 73 5.92 -2.13 5.68
C SER A 73 5.70 -2.13 4.16
N PHE A 74 5.70 -0.96 3.52
CA PHE A 74 5.54 -0.86 2.07
C PHE A 74 6.77 -1.31 1.27
N ILE A 75 7.97 -1.16 1.85
CA ILE A 75 9.17 -1.80 1.31
C ILE A 75 9.01 -3.33 1.34
N ALA A 76 8.58 -3.89 2.47
CA ALA A 76 8.33 -5.32 2.60
C ALA A 76 7.21 -5.83 1.66
N ILE A 77 6.13 -5.06 1.49
CA ILE A 77 5.04 -5.35 0.54
C ILE A 77 5.55 -5.36 -0.90
N THR A 78 6.39 -4.41 -1.27
CA THR A 78 7.01 -4.39 -2.61
C THR A 78 7.88 -5.64 -2.81
N PHE A 79 8.59 -6.10 -1.77
CA PHE A 79 9.30 -7.38 -1.82
C PHE A 79 8.36 -8.60 -1.99
N ILE A 80 7.22 -8.62 -1.31
CA ILE A 80 6.16 -9.61 -1.53
C ILE A 80 5.69 -9.60 -2.99
N GLY A 81 5.48 -8.42 -3.57
CA GLY A 81 5.14 -8.26 -4.98
C GLY A 81 6.18 -8.91 -5.90
N PHE A 82 7.48 -8.68 -5.62
CA PHE A 82 8.55 -9.34 -6.37
C PHE A 82 8.54 -10.86 -6.27
N LYS A 83 8.21 -11.42 -5.09
CA LYS A 83 8.16 -12.86 -4.86
C LYS A 83 6.97 -13.52 -5.57
N PHE A 84 5.80 -12.88 -5.56
CA PHE A 84 4.58 -13.47 -6.11
C PHE A 84 4.41 -13.21 -7.61
N GLN A 85 4.85 -12.04 -8.11
CA GLN A 85 4.70 -11.61 -9.52
C GLN A 85 3.25 -11.68 -10.05
N LYS A 86 2.26 -11.67 -9.15
CA LYS A 86 0.84 -11.72 -9.48
C LYS A 86 0.01 -11.11 -8.37
N ILE A 87 -1.07 -10.44 -8.76
CA ILE A 87 -2.13 -9.99 -7.85
C ILE A 87 -3.13 -11.13 -7.67
N ASN A 88 -3.13 -11.77 -6.49
CA ASN A 88 -4.10 -12.77 -6.07
C ASN A 88 -4.39 -12.67 -4.55
N ASN A 89 -5.37 -13.43 -4.05
CA ASN A 89 -5.75 -13.39 -2.64
C ASN A 89 -4.56 -13.61 -1.70
N TYR A 90 -3.64 -14.51 -2.04
CA TYR A 90 -2.47 -14.80 -1.20
C TYR A 90 -1.50 -13.62 -1.11
N SER A 91 -1.15 -13.00 -2.24
CA SER A 91 -0.26 -11.83 -2.24
C SER A 91 -0.90 -10.66 -1.50
N ILE A 92 -2.20 -10.45 -1.70
CA ILE A 92 -2.97 -9.37 -1.08
C ILE A 92 -3.02 -9.57 0.43
N LEU A 93 -3.50 -10.73 0.90
CA LEU A 93 -3.63 -11.01 2.34
C LEU A 93 -2.28 -10.99 3.06
N LEU A 94 -1.21 -11.49 2.43
CA LEU A 94 0.13 -11.41 3.00
C LEU A 94 0.61 -9.96 3.10
N SER A 95 0.33 -9.13 2.11
CA SER A 95 0.65 -7.70 2.15
C SER A 95 -0.14 -6.96 3.23
N SER A 96 -1.45 -7.18 3.33
CA SER A 96 -2.29 -6.59 4.39
C SER A 96 -1.81 -7.00 5.78
N THR A 97 -1.48 -8.29 5.96
CA THR A 97 -0.97 -8.82 7.23
C THR A 97 0.39 -8.22 7.57
N THR A 98 1.26 -8.05 6.57
CA THR A 98 2.57 -7.41 6.74
C THR A 98 2.43 -5.95 7.15
N PHE A 99 1.54 -5.20 6.50
CA PHE A 99 1.20 -3.83 6.90
C PHE A 99 0.73 -3.79 8.34
N PHE A 100 -0.24 -4.63 8.70
CA PHE A 100 -0.82 -4.70 10.03
C PHE A 100 0.23 -4.98 11.11
N ILE A 101 1.08 -5.98 10.92
CA ILE A 101 2.12 -6.33 11.90
C ILE A 101 3.14 -5.20 12.03
N VAL A 102 3.72 -4.73 10.92
CA VAL A 102 4.84 -3.79 10.98
C VAL A 102 4.39 -2.42 11.49
N SER A 103 3.25 -1.91 11.02
CA SER A 103 2.74 -0.59 11.45
C SER A 103 2.35 -0.59 12.93
N ASN A 104 1.63 -1.61 13.41
CA ASN A 104 1.20 -1.68 14.80
C ASN A 104 2.35 -2.01 15.76
N PHE A 105 3.39 -2.70 15.29
CA PHE A 105 4.63 -2.80 16.05
C PHE A 105 5.26 -1.43 16.32
N GLY A 106 5.24 -0.53 15.32
CA GLY A 106 5.64 0.86 15.50
C GLY A 106 4.79 1.61 16.52
N VAL A 107 3.46 1.48 16.43
CA VAL A 107 2.52 2.08 17.39
C VAL A 107 2.79 1.56 18.82
N TRP A 108 3.00 0.26 18.98
CA TRP A 108 3.32 -0.33 20.29
C TRP A 108 4.63 0.23 20.84
N ILE A 109 5.70 0.31 20.04
CA ILE A 109 6.98 0.87 20.46
C ILE A 109 6.86 2.33 20.89
N LEU A 110 6.00 3.11 20.23
CA LEU A 110 5.94 4.55 20.43
C LEU A 110 4.90 4.99 21.48
N GLY A 111 3.83 4.22 21.69
CA GLY A 111 2.67 4.67 22.47
C GLY A 111 2.18 3.77 23.59
N TYR A 112 2.63 2.50 23.67
CA TYR A 112 2.10 1.54 24.65
C TYR A 112 3.16 1.07 25.65
N PRO A 113 2.76 0.58 26.85
CA PRO A 113 3.67 -0.07 27.78
C PRO A 113 4.41 -1.25 27.14
N LYS A 114 5.71 -1.39 27.46
CA LYS A 114 6.59 -2.45 26.95
C LYS A 114 6.42 -3.75 27.74
N THR A 115 5.18 -4.14 27.95
CA THR A 115 4.79 -5.39 28.60
C THR A 115 3.99 -6.25 27.61
N ILE A 116 3.78 -7.52 27.97
CA ILE A 116 2.99 -8.45 27.15
C ILE A 116 1.54 -7.94 27.03
N GLU A 117 0.97 -7.42 28.11
CA GLU A 117 -0.38 -6.87 28.14
C GLU A 117 -0.50 -5.64 27.24
N GLY A 118 0.50 -4.74 27.28
CA GLY A 118 0.54 -3.57 26.41
C GLY A 118 0.65 -3.94 24.92
N PHE A 119 1.42 -4.98 24.61
CA PHE A 119 1.53 -5.53 23.26
C PHE A 119 0.20 -6.09 22.77
N ILE A 120 -0.43 -6.97 23.57
CA ILE A 120 -1.73 -7.57 23.24
C ILE A 120 -2.80 -6.50 23.05
N LEU A 121 -2.86 -5.52 23.97
CA LEU A 121 -3.84 -4.44 23.90
C LEU A 121 -3.68 -3.60 22.63
N CYS A 122 -2.45 -3.23 22.26
CA CYS A 122 -2.18 -2.46 21.04
C CYS A 122 -2.70 -3.18 19.80
N TYR A 123 -2.41 -4.47 19.66
CA TYR A 123 -2.85 -5.26 18.49
C TYR A 123 -4.34 -5.56 18.51
N TYR A 124 -4.93 -5.79 19.68
CA TYR A 124 -6.36 -6.00 19.84
C TYR A 124 -7.15 -4.77 19.38
N MET A 125 -6.72 -3.58 19.80
CA MET A 125 -7.35 -2.31 19.38
C MET A 125 -7.16 -2.02 17.88
N ALA A 126 -6.16 -2.62 17.25
CA ALA A 126 -5.89 -2.47 15.83
C ALA A 126 -6.76 -3.38 14.93
N LEU A 127 -7.45 -4.39 15.47
CA LEU A 127 -8.21 -5.36 14.69
C LEU A 127 -9.28 -4.75 13.76
N PRO A 128 -10.09 -3.74 14.16
CA PRO A 128 -11.04 -3.11 13.25
C PRO A 128 -10.36 -2.47 12.04
N PHE A 129 -9.19 -1.86 12.25
CA PHE A 129 -8.39 -1.27 11.17
C PHE A 129 -7.88 -2.33 10.20
N PHE A 130 -7.55 -3.53 10.69
CA PHE A 130 -7.10 -4.63 9.85
C PHE A 130 -8.19 -5.12 8.89
N VAL A 131 -9.45 -5.16 9.35
CA VAL A 131 -10.59 -5.51 8.51
C VAL A 131 -10.72 -4.52 7.35
N TYR A 132 -10.65 -3.21 7.63
CA TYR A 132 -10.66 -2.19 6.57
C TYR A 132 -9.45 -2.28 5.63
N THR A 133 -8.25 -2.59 6.16
CA THR A 133 -7.07 -2.83 5.34
C THR A 133 -7.30 -3.98 4.35
N ILE A 134 -7.78 -5.15 4.81
CA ILE A 134 -8.04 -6.30 3.93
C ILE A 134 -9.08 -5.95 2.87
N MET A 135 -10.19 -5.32 3.27
CA MET A 135 -11.26 -4.94 2.34
C MET A 135 -10.77 -3.96 1.29
N GLY A 136 -10.02 -2.93 1.69
CA GLY A 136 -9.44 -1.94 0.80
C GLY A 136 -8.41 -2.55 -0.14
N ASP A 137 -7.50 -3.36 0.38
CA ASP A 137 -6.46 -4.00 -0.41
C ASP A 137 -7.05 -4.96 -1.45
N LEU A 138 -8.07 -5.75 -1.10
CA LEU A 138 -8.80 -6.60 -2.04
C LEU A 138 -9.48 -5.74 -3.12
N PHE A 139 -10.25 -4.72 -2.71
CA PHE A 139 -10.99 -3.86 -3.62
C PHE A 139 -10.05 -3.19 -4.63
N TYR A 140 -9.04 -2.45 -4.17
CA TYR A 140 -8.14 -1.69 -5.04
C TYR A 140 -7.24 -2.59 -5.88
N SER A 141 -6.76 -3.72 -5.33
CA SER A 141 -5.89 -4.62 -6.09
C SER A 141 -6.64 -5.26 -7.25
N TYR A 142 -7.89 -5.70 -7.04
CA TYR A 142 -8.71 -6.24 -8.11
C TYR A 142 -9.19 -5.16 -9.07
N ALA A 143 -9.61 -3.99 -8.58
CA ALA A 143 -9.96 -2.86 -9.43
C ALA A 143 -8.81 -2.47 -10.36
N MET A 144 -7.58 -2.40 -9.86
CA MET A 144 -6.40 -2.06 -10.65
C MET A 144 -6.05 -3.18 -11.66
N LYS A 145 -6.11 -4.44 -11.24
CA LYS A 145 -5.85 -5.61 -12.10
C LYS A 145 -6.82 -5.68 -13.29
N TYR A 146 -8.12 -5.57 -13.03
CA TYR A 146 -9.14 -5.66 -14.08
C TYR A 146 -9.25 -4.36 -14.89
N GLY A 147 -9.09 -3.20 -14.24
CA GLY A 147 -9.07 -1.90 -14.91
C GLY A 147 -7.94 -1.79 -15.93
N LEU A 148 -6.72 -2.23 -15.59
CA LEU A 148 -5.61 -2.28 -16.55
C LEU A 148 -5.94 -3.21 -17.72
N ARG A 149 -6.43 -4.43 -17.45
CA ARG A 149 -6.78 -5.40 -18.50
C ARG A 149 -7.80 -4.82 -19.48
N TYR A 150 -8.81 -4.11 -18.98
CA TYR A 150 -9.79 -3.43 -19.81
C TYR A 150 -9.15 -2.31 -20.67
N ALA A 151 -8.30 -1.48 -20.06
CA ALA A 151 -7.63 -0.38 -20.75
C ALA A 151 -6.69 -0.86 -21.88
N LEU A 152 -5.98 -1.97 -21.66
CA LEU A 152 -5.13 -2.62 -22.67
C LEU A 152 -5.97 -3.19 -23.82
N ASN A 153 -7.07 -3.88 -23.51
CA ASN A 153 -7.98 -4.43 -24.54
C ASN A 153 -8.56 -3.35 -25.45
N LYS A 154 -8.80 -2.14 -24.92
CA LYS A 154 -9.29 -0.98 -25.68
C LYS A 154 -8.18 -0.14 -26.33
N LYS A 155 -6.91 -0.56 -26.25
CA LYS A 155 -5.72 0.18 -26.72
C LYS A 155 -5.61 1.61 -26.15
N ILE A 156 -6.19 1.86 -24.98
CA ILE A 156 -6.14 3.16 -24.29
C ILE A 156 -4.72 3.39 -23.73
N VAL A 157 -4.08 2.31 -23.30
CA VAL A 157 -2.68 2.29 -22.85
C VAL A 157 -1.87 1.51 -23.88
N ILE A 158 -0.82 2.14 -24.41
CA ILE A 158 0.15 1.51 -25.30
C ILE A 158 1.22 0.94 -24.39
N SER A 159 1.38 -0.38 -24.39
CA SER A 159 2.52 -1.04 -23.75
C SER A 159 3.70 -0.97 -24.71
N ASP A 160 4.74 -0.24 -24.33
CA ASP A 160 6.05 -0.28 -25.01
C ASP A 160 6.77 -1.62 -24.72
#